data_AF-A0A8I1Y7X6-F1
#
_entry.id   AF-A0A8I1Y7X6-F1
#
_cell.length_a   1.000
_cell.length_b   1.000
_cell.length_c   1.000
_cell.angle_alpha   90.00
_cell.angle_beta   90.00
_cell.angle_gamma   90.00
#
_symmetry.space_group_name_H-M   'P 1'
#
loop_
_entity.id
_entity.type
_entity.pdbx_description
1 polymer ?
#
loop_
_entity_poly.entity_id
_entity_poly.type
_entity_poly.pdbx_seq_one_letter_code
_entity_poly.pdbx_strand_id
1 'polypeptide(L)' 'MLPLLSAHRARSLGDEPGTLQFEILVPREDAAKLLIYEVYQDDTAFEAHRNARSIAQFREESAGLGIKITATRCTPAA' A
#
# COMPACT_ATOMS: atom_id res chain seq x y z
N MET A 1 -5.65 9.95 7.21
CA MET A 1 -5.18 9.07 6.12
C MET A 1 -3.73 8.65 6.31
N LEU A 2 -2.78 9.59 6.28
CA LEU A 2 -1.35 9.28 6.39
C LEU A 2 -0.98 8.36 7.58
N PRO A 3 -1.49 8.55 8.82
CA PRO A 3 -1.19 7.62 9.91
C PRO A 3 -1.70 6.19 9.70
N LEU A 4 -2.88 6.03 9.09
CA LEU A 4 -3.46 4.71 8.79
C LEU A 4 -2.61 3.98 7.75
N LEU A 5 -2.18 4.70 6.71
CA LEU A 5 -1.26 4.15 5.70
C LEU A 5 0.11 3.82 6.29
N SER A 6 0.66 4.66 7.17
CA SER A 6 1.93 4.36 7.84
C SER A 6 1.85 3.12 8.73
N ALA A 7 0.73 2.91 9.42
CA ALA A 7 0.51 1.70 10.20
C ALA A 7 0.34 0.46 9.30
N HIS A 8 -0.36 0.61 8.18
CA HIS A 8 -0.49 -0.44 7.17
C HIS A 8 0.87 -0.83 6.59
N ARG A 9 1.68 0.16 6.16
CA ARG A 9 3.07 -0.01 5.72
C ARG A 9 3.91 -0.80 6.73
N ALA A 10 3.88 -0.39 8.01
CA ALA A 10 4.70 -1.01 9.04
C ALA A 10 4.37 -2.51 9.21
N ARG A 11 3.07 -2.86 9.20
CA ARG A 11 2.63 -4.25 9.25
C ARG A 11 3.00 -5.02 7.97
N SER A 12 2.82 -4.41 6.80
CA SER A 12 3.13 -5.10 5.54
C SER A 12 4.63 -5.38 5.38
N LEU A 13 5.50 -4.47 5.84
CA LEU A 13 6.95 -4.72 5.85
C LEU A 13 7.39 -5.72 6.94
N GLY A 14 6.64 -5.82 8.05
CA GLY A 14 6.99 -6.69 9.18
C GLY A 14 6.43 -8.12 9.08
N ASP A 15 5.19 -8.24 8.61
CA ASP A 15 4.38 -9.46 8.77
C ASP A 15 4.16 -10.21 7.44
N GLU A 16 4.50 -9.61 6.30
CA GLU A 16 4.21 -10.18 4.97
C GLU A 16 5.51 -10.50 4.23
N PRO A 17 6.00 -11.77 4.32
CA PRO A 17 7.16 -12.20 3.56
C PRO A 17 6.96 -11.95 2.06
N GLY A 18 7.90 -11.24 1.46
CA GLY A 18 7.86 -10.88 0.03
C GLY A 18 7.40 -9.45 -0.26
N THR A 19 6.95 -8.68 0.73
CA THR A 19 6.82 -7.21 0.61
C THR A 19 8.21 -6.58 0.76
N LEU A 20 8.82 -6.17 -0.35
CA LEU A 20 10.20 -5.68 -0.39
C LEU A 20 10.30 -4.17 -0.11
N GLN A 21 9.35 -3.40 -0.63
CA GLN A 21 9.26 -1.96 -0.41
C GLN A 21 7.80 -1.56 -0.27
N PHE A 22 7.55 -0.57 0.58
CA PHE A 22 6.23 0.02 0.76
C PHE A 22 6.45 1.48 1.13
N GLU A 23 6.48 2.36 0.14
CA GLU A 23 6.71 3.78 0.32
C GLU A 23 5.41 4.58 0.24
N ILE A 24 5.31 5.62 1.06
CA ILE A 24 4.17 6.55 1.05
C ILE A 24 4.72 7.91 0.67
N LEU A 25 4.25 8.44 -0.46
CA LEU A 25 4.73 9.69 -1.02
C LEU A 25 3.58 10.71 -1.08
N VAL A 26 3.93 11.97 -0.92
CA VAL A 26 3.02 13.11 -1.14
C VAL A 26 3.50 13.84 -2.40
N PRO A 27 2.68 13.97 -3.46
CA PRO A 27 3.01 14.80 -4.61
C PRO A 27 3.38 16.21 -4.18
N ARG A 28 4.38 16.82 -4.83
CA ARG A 28 4.78 18.20 -4.51
C ARG A 28 3.73 19.20 -4.96
N GLU A 29 2.97 18.84 -5.98
CA GLU A 29 2.03 19.64 -6.74
C GLU A 29 0.60 19.51 -6.18
N ASP A 30 0.33 18.47 -5.38
CA ASP A 30 -0.98 18.23 -4.78
C ASP A 30 -0.86 17.45 -3.45
N ALA A 31 -0.79 18.19 -2.35
CA ALA A 31 -0.67 17.64 -1.01
C ALA A 31 -1.95 16.93 -0.50
N ALA A 32 -3.07 17.01 -1.23
CA ALA A 32 -4.28 16.28 -0.90
C ALA A 32 -4.25 14.82 -1.41
N LYS A 33 -3.28 14.49 -2.28
CA LYS A 33 -3.07 13.14 -2.80
C LYS A 33 -1.97 12.42 -2.05
N LEU A 34 -2.05 11.09 -2.08
CA LEU A 34 -0.99 10.20 -1.62
C LEU A 34 -0.70 9.20 -2.74
N LEU A 35 0.58 8.92 -2.96
CA LEU A 35 1.02 7.78 -3.76
C LEU A 35 1.54 6.71 -2.83
N ILE A 36 1.23 5.46 -3.18
CA ILE A 36 1.78 4.29 -2.53
C ILE A 36 2.62 3.58 -3.59
N TYR A 37 3.89 3.35 -3.27
CA TYR A 37 4.80 2.61 -4.13
C TYR A 37 5.19 1.32 -3.43
N GLU A 38 4.73 0.21 -3.98
CA GLU A 38 4.90 -1.10 -3.38
C GLU A 38 5.68 -1.99 -4.34
N VAL A 39 6.70 -2.67 -3.81
CA VAL A 39 7.49 -3.64 -4.56
C VAL A 39 7.37 -4.96 -3.85
N TYR A 40 6.97 -5.98 -4.58
CA TYR A 40 6.86 -7.35 -4.09
C TYR A 40 7.86 -8.23 -4.82
N GLN A 41 8.24 -9.32 -4.18
CA GLN A 41 9.17 -10.31 -4.74
C GLN A 41 8.61 -10.93 -6.04
N ASP A 42 7.32 -11.23 -6.05
CA ASP A 42 6.61 -11.88 -7.15
C ASP A 42 5.08 -11.69 -7.01
N ASP A 43 4.33 -12.22 -7.97
CA ASP A 43 2.86 -12.17 -7.97
C ASP A 43 2.24 -12.92 -6.78
N THR A 44 2.91 -13.95 -6.24
CA THR A 44 2.41 -14.69 -5.08
C THR A 44 2.49 -13.83 -3.81
N ALA A 45 3.59 -13.10 -3.63
CA ALA A 45 3.73 -12.12 -2.55
C ALA A 45 2.70 -10.99 -2.66
N PHE A 46 2.42 -10.51 -3.88
CA PHE A 46 1.36 -9.52 -4.10
C PHE A 46 -0.03 -10.06 -3.71
N GLU A 47 -0.39 -11.27 -4.12
CA GLU A 47 -1.67 -11.86 -3.76
C GLU A 47 -1.75 -12.15 -2.24
N ALA A 48 -0.64 -12.51 -1.59
CA ALA A 48 -0.58 -12.65 -0.14
C ALA A 48 -0.87 -11.30 0.54
N HIS A 49 -0.20 -10.22 0.13
CA HIS A 49 -0.46 -8.85 0.61
C HIS A 49 -1.93 -8.45 0.41
N ARG A 50 -2.46 -8.66 -0.80
CA ARG A 50 -3.85 -8.30 -1.18
C ARG A 50 -4.91 -8.96 -0.29
N ASN A 51 -4.61 -10.13 0.26
CA ASN A 51 -5.49 -10.90 1.14
C ASN A 51 -5.07 -10.82 2.63
N ALA A 52 -4.03 -10.05 2.95
CA ALA A 52 -3.51 -9.94 4.31
C ALA A 52 -4.47 -9.19 5.24
N ARG A 53 -4.39 -9.52 6.53
CA ARG A 53 -5.13 -8.83 7.60
C ARG A 53 -4.86 -7.32 7.60
N SER A 54 -3.63 -6.92 7.26
CA SER A 54 -3.22 -5.51 7.23
C SER A 54 -4.07 -4.68 6.25
N ILE A 55 -4.32 -5.22 5.04
CA ILE A 55 -5.17 -4.57 4.03
C ILE A 55 -6.64 -4.52 4.49
N ALA A 56 -7.14 -5.59 5.12
CA ALA A 56 -8.52 -5.64 5.59
C ALA A 56 -8.78 -4.58 6.67
N GLN A 57 -7.87 -4.49 7.63
CA GLN A 57 -7.90 -3.47 8.67
C GLN A 57 -7.82 -2.04 8.08
N PHE A 58 -6.92 -1.81 7.13
CA PHE A 58 -6.82 -0.49 6.47
C PHE A 58 -8.12 -0.10 5.75
N ARG A 59 -8.77 -1.04 5.06
CA ARG A 59 -10.07 -0.79 4.40
C ARG A 59 -11.16 -0.47 5.40
N GLU A 60 -11.22 -1.15 6.53
CA GLU A 60 -12.18 -0.89 7.60
C GLU A 60 -11.97 0.51 8.21
N GLU A 61 -10.74 0.82 8.63
CA GLU A 61 -10.39 2.10 9.25
C GLU A 61 -10.55 3.30 8.30
N SER A 62 -10.50 3.07 6.98
CA SER A 62 -10.65 4.11 5.96
C SER A 62 -12.04 4.19 5.32
N ALA A 63 -12.96 3.28 5.65
CA ALA A 63 -14.26 3.14 4.98
C ALA A 63 -15.09 4.44 4.96
N GLY A 64 -15.04 5.23 6.04
CA GLY A 64 -15.78 6.49 6.17
C GLY A 64 -15.12 7.71 5.53
N LEU A 65 -13.92 7.57 4.95
CA LEU A 65 -13.12 8.71 4.51
C LEU A 65 -13.33 9.10 3.04
N GLY A 66 -14.21 8.39 2.32
CA GLY A 66 -14.57 8.72 0.94
C GLY A 66 -13.40 8.67 -0.04
N ILE A 67 -12.40 7.82 0.22
CA ILE A 67 -11.21 7.72 -0.61
C ILE A 67 -11.45 6.96 -1.90
N LYS A 68 -10.81 7.42 -2.98
CA LYS A 68 -10.71 6.69 -4.24
C LYS A 68 -9.27 6.19 -4.41
N ILE A 69 -9.13 4.87 -4.53
CA ILE A 69 -7.84 4.23 -4.78
C ILE A 69 -7.82 3.72 -6.22
N THR A 70 -6.74 4.02 -6.94
CA THR A 70 -6.45 3.45 -8.26
C THR A 70 -5.03 2.90 -8.22
N ALA A 71 -4.84 1.71 -8.78
CA ALA A 71 -3.55 1.04 -8.81
C ALA A 71 -3.20 0.64 -10.25
N THR A 72 -1.91 0.70 -10.58
CA THR A 72 -1.36 0.18 -11.84
C THR A 72 -0.28 -0.82 -11.47
N ARG A 73 -0.39 -2.05 -11.99
CA ARG A 73 0.67 -3.06 -11.86
C ARG A 73 1.74 -2.78 -12.90
N CYS A 74 2.99 -2.78 -12.45
CA CYS A 74 4.15 -2.46 -13.28
C CYS A 74 5.21 -3.56 -13.14
N THR A 75 6.01 -3.73 -14.18
CA THR A 75 7.25 -4.51 -14.15
C THR A 75 8.41 -3.53 -14.34
N PRO A 76 9.56 -3.70 -13.64
CA PRO A 76 10.73 -2.86 -13.86
C PRO A 76 11.12 -2.83 -15.34
N ALA A 77 11.47 -1.65 -15.85
CA ALA A 77 12.07 -1.55 -17.17
C ALA A 77 13.43 -2.25 -17.15
N ALA A 78 13.73 -3.03 -18.19
CA ALA A 78 15.01 -3.70 -18.39
C ALA A 78 16.16 -2.71 -18.61
#